data_AF-E3D8L8-F1
#
_entry.id   AF-E3D8L8-F1
#
_cell.length_a   1.000
_cell.length_b   1.000
_cell.length_c   1.000
_cell.angle_alpha   90.00
_cell.angle_beta   90.00
_cell.angle_gamma   90.00
#
_symmetry.space_group_name_H-M   'P 1'
#
loop_
_entity.id
_entity.type
_entity.pdbx_description
1 polymer ?
#
loop_
_entity_poly.entity_id
_entity_poly.type
_entity_poly.pdbx_seq_one_letter_code
_entity_poly.pdbx_strand_id
1 'polypeptide(L)' 'MVCVGGRYQILGKLGAGGTSTVYLAVDNVLHKQWAVKETATDSDDDKKALILQSLRAEVEVLNHCNHPSIPRIVDFF' A
#
# COMPACT_ATOMS: atom_id res chain seq x y z
N MET A 1 3.49 -11.78 -13.76
CA MET A 1 3.87 -10.43 -13.31
C MET A 1 2.60 -9.78 -12.76
N VAL A 2 2.58 -9.37 -11.49
CA VAL A 2 1.36 -8.90 -10.82
C VAL A 2 1.15 -7.40 -11.08
N CYS A 3 -0.08 -7.01 -11.40
CA CYS A 3 -0.45 -5.61 -11.62
C CYS A 3 -1.57 -5.24 -10.65
N VAL A 4 -1.34 -4.22 -9.82
CA VAL A 4 -2.31 -3.73 -8.82
C VAL A 4 -3.09 -2.57 -9.42
N GLY A 5 -4.42 -2.61 -9.28
CA GLY A 5 -5.31 -1.59 -9.84
C GLY A 5 -5.24 -1.45 -11.36
N GLY A 6 -4.70 -2.44 -12.07
CA GLY A 6 -4.48 -2.37 -13.53
C GLY A 6 -3.42 -1.36 -13.99
N ARG A 7 -2.72 -0.68 -13.06
CA ARG A 7 -1.77 0.41 -13.36
C ARG A 7 -0.37 0.17 -12.80
N TYR A 8 -0.27 -0.40 -11.60
CA TYR A 8 0.97 -0.53 -10.85
C TYR A 8 1.55 -1.92 -11.01
N GLN A 9 2.54 -2.05 -11.89
CA GLN A 9 3.20 -3.32 -12.16
C GLN A 9 4.32 -3.57 -11.15
N ILE A 10 4.20 -4.66 -10.38
CA ILE A 10 5.19 -5.02 -9.36
C ILE A 10 6.50 -5.47 -10.02
N LEU A 11 7.61 -4.85 -9.62
CA LEU A 11 8.96 -5.14 -10.08
C LEU A 11 9.74 -6.02 -9.09
N GLY A 12 9.47 -5.89 -7.79
CA GLY A 12 10.16 -6.67 -6.76
C GLY A 12 9.81 -6.25 -5.34
N LYS A 13 10.24 -7.03 -4.35
CA LYS A 13 10.05 -6.72 -2.93
C LYS A 13 11.11 -5.71 -2.46
N LEU A 14 10.67 -4.66 -1.77
CA LEU A 14 11.53 -3.70 -1.09
C LEU A 14 11.78 -4.09 0.36
N GLY A 15 10.76 -4.61 1.04
CA GLY A 15 10.88 -5.02 2.44
C GLY A 15 9.61 -5.68 2.95
N ALA A 16 9.68 -6.31 4.12
CA ALA A 16 8.52 -6.78 4.86
C ALA A 16 8.68 -6.43 6.33
N GLY A 17 7.58 -6.02 6.95
CA GLY A 17 7.44 -5.82 8.39
C GLY A 17 6.52 -6.88 8.99
N GLY A 18 5.96 -6.58 10.17
CA GLY A 18 5.08 -7.51 10.88
C GLY A 18 3.85 -7.94 10.09
N THR A 19 3.08 -6.97 9.58
CA THR A 19 1.78 -7.24 8.92
C THR A 19 1.75 -6.93 7.44
N SER A 20 2.80 -6.31 6.89
CA SER A 20 2.80 -5.80 5.53
C SER A 20 4.09 -6.08 4.78
N THR A 21 3.97 -6.26 3.47
CA THR A 21 5.09 -6.29 2.52
C THR A 21 5.03 -5.05 1.64
N VAL A 22 6.17 -4.41 1.43
CA VAL A 22 6.31 -3.26 0.53
C VAL A 22 7.05 -3.71 -0.73
N TYR A 23 6.49 -3.36 -1.88
CA TYR A 23 7.01 -3.69 -3.19
C TYR A 23 7.38 -2.43 -3.97
N LEU A 24 8.40 -2.55 -4.81
CA LEU A 24 8.69 -1.60 -5.88
C LEU A 24 7.74 -1.90 -7.03
N ALA A 25 7.06 -0.88 -7.51
CA ALA A 25 6.19 -0.94 -8.67
C ALA A 25 6.56 0.15 -9.68
N VAL A 26 6.23 -0.08 -10.95
CA VAL A 26 6.19 0.98 -11.96
C VAL A 26 4.74 1.29 -12.31
N ASP A 27 4.43 2.57 -12.36
CA ASP A 27 3.18 3.08 -12.92
C ASP A 27 3.26 3.04 -14.43
N ASN A 28 2.44 2.21 -15.07
CA ASN A 28 2.46 2.01 -16.51
C ASN A 28 1.92 3.19 -17.33
N VAL A 29 1.32 4.20 -16.69
CA VAL A 29 0.83 5.42 -17.33
C VAL A 29 1.86 6.54 -17.21
N LEU A 30 2.39 6.77 -16.00
CA LEU A 30 3.35 7.86 -15.76
C LEU A 30 4.82 7.44 -15.95
N HIS A 31 5.09 6.14 -16.08
CA HIS A 31 6.43 5.56 -16.11
C HIS A 31 7.32 5.96 -14.92
N LYS A 32 6.70 6.14 -13.75
CA LYS A 32 7.38 6.46 -12.48
C LYS A 32 7.39 5.26 -11.56
N GLN A 33 8.40 5.20 -10.71
CA GLN A 33 8.48 4.19 -9.66
C GLN A 33 7.64 4.59 -8.45
N TRP A 34 6.96 3.61 -7.87
CA TRP A 34 6.10 3.75 -6.71
C TRP A 34 6.35 2.63 -5.71
N ALA A 35 6.00 2.87 -4.45
CA ALA A 35 5.94 1.84 -3.42
C ALA A 35 4.48 1.37 -3.28
N VAL A 36 4.27 0.06 -3.35
CA VAL A 36 2.97 -0.57 -3.06
C VAL A 36 3.09 -1.33 -1.75
N LYS A 37 2.28 -0.96 -0.75
CA LYS A 37 2.21 -1.67 0.53
C LYS A 37 1.00 -2.59 0.54
N GLU A 38 1.26 -3.88 0.61
CA GLU A 38 0.25 -4.93 0.77
C GLU A 38 0.22 -5.38 2.23
N THR A 39 -0.97 -5.49 2.82
CA THR A 39 -1.13 -5.98 4.20
C THR A 39 -1.80 -7.34 4.15
N ALA A 40 -1.23 -8.30 4.89
CA ALA A 40 -1.77 -9.64 4.95
C ALA A 40 -3.17 -9.61 5.58
N THR A 41 -4.12 -10.29 4.95
CA THR A 41 -5.45 -10.51 5.51
C THR A 41 -5.45 -11.81 6.30
N ASP A 42 -6.09 -11.78 7.47
CA ASP A 42 -6.32 -12.98 8.28
C ASP A 42 -7.59 -13.70 7.77
N SER A 43 -7.63 -15.03 7.95
CA SER A 43 -8.80 -15.86 7.68
C SER A 43 -9.91 -15.66 8.71
N ASP A 44 -9.57 -15.17 9.90
CA ASP A 44 -10.51 -14.80 10.95
C ASP A 44 -11.17 -13.45 10.65
N ASP A 45 -12.51 -13.44 10.57
CA ASP A 45 -13.29 -12.27 10.18
C ASP A 45 -13.15 -11.10 11.16
N ASP A 46 -13.01 -11.36 12.47
CA ASP A 46 -12.87 -10.30 13.48
C ASP A 46 -11.49 -9.63 13.35
N LYS A 47 -10.44 -10.44 13.16
CA LYS A 47 -9.10 -9.91 12.91
C LYS A 47 -9.01 -9.16 11.59
N LYS A 48 -9.67 -9.66 10.54
CA LYS A 48 -9.76 -8.98 9.25
C LYS A 48 -10.44 -7.62 9.38
N ALA A 49 -11.53 -7.53 10.14
CA ALA A 49 -12.19 -6.26 10.42
C ALA A 49 -11.26 -5.27 11.14
N LEU A 50 -10.50 -5.74 12.13
CA LEU A 50 -9.50 -4.94 12.85
C LEU A 50 -8.38 -4.43 11.93
N ILE A 51 -7.87 -5.29 11.03
CA ILE A 51 -6.84 -4.93 10.04
C ILE A 51 -7.38 -3.86 9.09
N LEU A 52 -8.59 -4.03 8.57
CA LEU A 52 -9.23 -3.06 7.69
C LEU A 52 -9.47 -1.71 8.38
N GLN A 53 -9.88 -1.72 9.65
CA GLN A 53 -10.03 -0.50 10.43
C GLN A 53 -8.69 0.22 10.61
N SER A 54 -7.63 -0.52 10.92
CA SER A 54 -6.28 0.02 11.08
C SER A 54 -5.75 0.64 9.79
N LEU A 55 -5.98 -0.02 8.64
CA LEU A 55 -5.62 0.50 7.33
C LEU A 55 -6.36 1.80 6.99
N ARG A 56 -7.67 1.87 7.28
CA ARG A 56 -8.46 3.08 7.08
C ARG A 56 -7.94 4.25 7.93
N ALA A 57 -7.63 3.99 9.20
CA ALA A 57 -7.06 5.01 10.08
C ALA A 57 -5.69 5.50 9.58
N GLU A 58 -4.83 4.61 9.10
CA GLU A 58 -3.54 5.00 8.53
C GLU A 58 -3.70 5.89 7.29
N VAL A 59 -4.61 5.53 6.39
CA VAL A 59 -4.91 6.31 5.19
C VAL A 59 -5.46 7.69 5.55
N GLU A 60 -6.37 7.75 6.51
CA GLU A 60 -6.95 9.00 7.00
C GLU A 60 -5.88 9.92 7.57
N VAL A 61 -4.96 9.41 8.40
CA VAL A 61 -3.86 10.20 8.95
C VAL A 61 -2.94 10.72 7.84
N LEU A 62 -2.53 9.86 6.90
CA LEU A 62 -1.61 10.24 5.83
C LEU A 62 -2.23 11.21 4.82
N ASN A 63 -3.55 11.16 4.62
CA ASN A 63 -4.26 12.12 3.75
C ASN A 63 -4.18 13.56 4.27
N HIS A 64 -4.07 13.75 5.59
CA HIS A 64 -3.91 15.07 6.21
C HIS A 64 -2.44 15.52 6.31
N CYS A 65 -1.48 14.68 5.90
CA CYS A 65 -0.06 14.97 5.97
C CYS A 65 0.46 15.50 4.62
N ASN A 66 0.70 16.82 4.52
CA ASN A 66 1.34 17.43 3.36
C ASN A 66 2.72 18.00 3.71
N HIS A 67 3.70 17.11 3.84
CA HIS A 67 5.08 17.47 4.21
C HIS A 67 6.09 16.68 3.35
N PRO A 68 7.18 17.29 2.84
CA PRO A 68 8.13 16.62 1.94
C PRO A 68 8.80 15.39 2.55
N SER A 69 8.91 15.32 3.87
CA SER A 69 9.50 14.18 4.59
C SER A 69 8.49 13.10 5.00
N ILE A 70 7.20 13.26 4.66
CA ILE A 70 6.15 12.28 4.97
C ILE A 70 5.61 11.74 3.64
N PRO A 71 5.59 10.42 3.42
CA PRO A 71 5.06 9.84 2.20
C PRO A 71 3.56 10.15 2.05
N ARG A 72 3.13 10.43 0.82
CA ARG A 72 1.72 10.63 0.49
C ARG A 72 1.13 9.38 -0.12
N ILE A 73 -0.15 9.12 0.18
CA ILE A 73 -0.94 8.10 -0.50
C ILE A 73 -1.49 8.71 -1.79
N VAL A 74 -1.39 7.95 -2.88
CA VAL A 74 -1.87 8.38 -4.20
C VAL A 74 -3.06 7.55 -4.65
N ASP A 75 -3.02 6.24 -4.44
CA ASP A 75 -4.14 5.34 -4.66
C ASP A 75 -4.26 4.35 -3.50
N PHE A 76 -5.49 3.91 -3.22
CA PHE A 76 -5.83 2.90 -2.21
C PHE A 76 -6.86 1.92 -2.81
N PHE A 77 -6.65 0.62 -2.60
CA PHE A 77 -7.43 -0.48 -3.20
C PHE A 77 -8.05 -1.37 -2.13
#